data_AF-A0A968HQQ9-F1
#
_entry.id   AF-A0A968HQQ9-F1
#
_cell.length_a   1.000
_cell.length_b   1.000
_cell.length_c   1.000
_cell.angle_alpha   90.00
_cell.angle_beta   90.00
_cell.angle_gamma   90.00
#
_symmetry.space_group_name_H-M   'P 1'
#
loop_
_entity.id
_entity.type
_entity.pdbx_description
1 polymer ?
#
loop_
_entity_poly.entity_id
_entity_poly.type
_entity_poly.pdbx_seq_one_letter_code
_entity_poly.pdbx_strand_id
1 'polypeptide(L)'
;RAARERAVIDLLTDGHSAESLPLVATDPGADVAPHLGEELELWLREQRDEQVPIALDTPVVTGALDPDIVRRIAHAHVAEVRSCYRAGLTKDPELAGRVEIELSISATGSVTGSKVSETTLTDQFVGKCIAKAAKRWKFPKPSNGLAVRASLAHELGSDR
;
A
#
# COMPACT_ATOMS: atom_id res chain seq x y z
N ARG A 1 5.72 8.65 51.13
CA ARG A 1 5.50 7.46 50.25
C ARG A 1 4.64 6.42 50.96
N ALA A 2 5.12 5.81 52.06
CA ALA A 2 4.35 4.85 52.85
C ALA A 2 2.99 5.37 53.39
N ALA A 3 2.93 6.61 53.87
CA ALA A 3 1.67 7.21 54.32
C ALA A 3 0.63 7.39 53.20
N ARG A 4 1.09 7.62 51.96
CA ARG A 4 0.22 7.74 50.78
C ARG A 4 -0.29 6.37 50.32
N GLU A 5 0.59 5.36 50.30
CA GLU A 5 0.20 3.98 49.99
C GLU A 5 -0.81 3.44 51.00
N ARG A 6 -0.63 3.74 52.30
CA ARG A 6 -1.57 3.35 53.35
C ARG A 6 -2.96 3.96 53.15
N ALA A 7 -3.03 5.25 52.82
CA ALA A 7 -4.28 5.95 52.60
C ALA A 7 -5.04 5.44 51.37
N VAL A 8 -4.33 5.02 50.31
CA VAL A 8 -4.95 4.41 49.12
C VAL A 8 -5.50 3.02 49.42
N ILE A 9 -4.78 2.23 50.22
CA ILE A 9 -5.23 0.88 50.61
C ILE A 9 -6.49 0.96 51.49
N ASP A 10 -6.51 1.85 52.49
CA ASP A 10 -7.70 2.07 53.35
C ASP A 10 -8.95 2.42 52.52
N LEU A 11 -8.78 3.29 51.51
CA LEU A 11 -9.88 3.71 50.62
C LEU A 11 -10.48 2.55 49.79
N LEU A 12 -9.68 1.52 49.50
CA LEU A 12 -10.08 0.36 48.71
C LEU A 12 -10.57 -0.82 49.58
N THR A 13 -10.23 -0.84 50.88
CA THR A 13 -10.62 -1.92 51.81
C THR A 13 -11.92 -1.66 52.58
N ASP A 14 -12.44 -0.43 52.61
CA ASP A 14 -13.70 -0.08 53.31
C ASP A 14 -14.98 -0.58 52.60
N GLY A 15 -14.92 -1.70 51.87
CA GLY A 15 -16.11 -2.39 51.35
C GLY A 15 -16.91 -1.64 50.29
N HIS A 16 -16.40 -0.52 49.78
CA HIS A 16 -17.00 0.17 48.64
C HIS A 16 -16.57 -0.58 47.37
N SER A 17 -17.50 -1.37 46.80
CA SER A 17 -17.31 -1.99 45.48
C SER A 17 -16.84 -0.91 44.50
N ALA A 18 -15.92 -1.25 43.59
CA ALA A 18 -15.50 -0.35 42.51
C ALA A 18 -16.69 0.20 41.68
N GLU A 19 -17.85 -0.47 41.76
CA GLU A 19 -19.14 -0.05 41.19
C GLU A 19 -19.75 1.20 41.85
N SER A 20 -19.33 1.58 43.05
CA SER A 20 -19.81 2.76 43.78
C SER A 20 -18.94 4.01 43.56
N LEU A 21 -17.80 3.86 42.88
CA LEU A 21 -16.98 5.01 42.50
C LEU A 21 -17.68 5.72 41.33
N PRO A 22 -17.98 7.02 41.44
CA PRO A 22 -18.50 7.76 40.30
C PRO A 22 -17.45 7.69 39.18
N LEU A 23 -17.88 7.25 38.00
CA LEU A 23 -17.13 7.45 36.77
C LEU A 23 -17.02 8.97 36.57
N VAL A 24 -15.92 9.56 37.04
CA VAL A 24 -15.55 10.92 36.68
C VAL A 24 -15.14 10.83 35.22
N ALA A 25 -16.00 11.39 34.36
CA ALA A 25 -15.68 11.63 32.96
C ALA A 25 -14.26 12.20 32.87
N THR A 26 -13.47 11.72 31.91
CA THR A 26 -12.27 12.43 31.44
C THR A 26 -12.55 13.93 31.44
N ASP A 27 -11.88 14.66 32.34
CA ASP A 27 -11.97 16.09 32.66
C ASP A 27 -13.25 16.85 32.20
N PRO A 28 -14.20 17.14 33.11
CA PRO A 28 -15.34 18.00 32.82
C PRO A 28 -14.90 19.39 32.35
N GLY A 29 -15.15 19.71 31.08
CA GLY A 29 -14.81 21.00 30.47
C GLY A 29 -13.52 21.02 29.64
N ALA A 30 -12.81 19.89 29.52
CA ALA A 30 -11.84 19.74 28.44
C ALA A 30 -12.61 19.38 27.16
N ASP A 31 -12.71 20.32 26.22
CA ASP A 31 -13.13 19.99 24.86
C ASP A 31 -12.22 18.88 24.35
N VAL A 32 -12.80 17.76 23.90
CA VAL A 32 -12.08 16.75 23.10
C VAL A 32 -11.28 17.53 22.07
N ALA A 33 -9.93 17.40 22.11
CA ALA A 33 -8.98 18.31 21.45
C ALA A 33 -9.58 18.93 20.18
N PRO A 34 -9.81 20.25 20.13
CA PRO A 34 -10.74 20.89 19.17
C PRO A 34 -10.18 20.93 17.74
N HIS A 35 -10.00 19.77 17.11
CA HIS A 35 -9.44 19.48 15.79
C HIS A 35 -9.11 17.97 15.64
N LEU A 36 -9.23 17.16 16.70
CA LEU A 36 -8.95 15.72 16.68
C LEU A 36 -9.67 14.98 15.55
N GLY A 37 -10.88 15.42 15.19
CA GLY A 37 -11.61 14.91 14.02
C GLY A 37 -10.89 15.19 12.70
N GLU A 38 -10.45 16.43 12.45
CA GLU A 38 -9.71 16.81 11.24
C GLU A 38 -8.31 16.18 11.19
N GLU A 39 -7.62 16.08 12.32
CA GLU A 39 -6.33 15.38 12.42
C GLU A 39 -6.46 13.87 12.15
N LEU A 40 -7.49 13.23 12.70
CA LEU A 40 -7.82 11.83 12.42
C LEU A 40 -8.22 11.65 10.96
N GLU A 41 -8.96 12.58 10.35
CA GLU A 41 -9.33 12.49 8.93
C GLU A 41 -8.11 12.51 8.01
N LEU A 42 -7.13 13.36 8.28
CA LEU A 42 -5.88 13.41 7.52
C LEU A 42 -5.09 12.11 7.68
N TRP A 43 -4.95 11.63 8.92
CA TRP A 43 -4.27 10.36 9.20
C TRP A 43 -4.97 9.15 8.57
N LEU A 44 -6.32 9.11 8.60
CA LEU A 44 -7.12 8.04 8.00
C LEU A 44 -7.06 8.05 6.47
N ARG A 45 -6.92 9.22 5.83
CA ARG A 45 -6.70 9.31 4.37
C ARG A 45 -5.33 8.75 4.00
N GLU A 46 -4.30 9.13 4.74
CA GLU A 46 -2.94 8.62 4.52
C GLU A 46 -2.85 7.09 4.72
N GLN A 47 -3.52 6.56 5.74
CA GLN A 47 -3.61 5.11 5.98
C GLN A 47 -4.39 4.36 4.88
N ARG A 48 -5.50 4.93 4.39
CA ARG A 48 -6.28 4.32 3.29
C ARG A 48 -5.47 4.23 2.00
N ASP A 49 -4.76 5.29 1.67
CA ASP A 49 -3.92 5.38 0.47
C ASP A 49 -2.76 4.38 0.48
N GLU A 50 -2.28 3.97 1.67
CA GLU A 50 -1.24 2.96 1.83
C GLU A 50 -1.79 1.51 1.74
N GLN A 51 -3.04 1.31 2.14
CA GLN A 51 -3.70 0.00 2.23
C GLN A 51 -4.36 -0.48 0.93
N VAL A 52 -4.31 0.30 -0.16
CA VAL A 52 -4.91 -0.09 -1.44
C VAL A 52 -4.29 -1.41 -1.94
N PRO A 53 -5.09 -2.50 -2.06
CA PRO A 53 -4.57 -3.80 -2.47
C PRO A 53 -4.14 -3.76 -3.94
N ILE A 54 -2.91 -4.22 -4.18
CA ILE A 54 -2.35 -4.43 -5.51
C ILE A 54 -1.86 -5.87 -5.55
N ALA A 55 -2.57 -6.73 -6.27
CA ALA A 55 -2.13 -8.09 -6.50
C ALA A 55 -1.28 -8.16 -7.77
N LEU A 56 -0.22 -8.97 -7.71
CA LEU A 56 0.65 -9.24 -8.86
C LEU A 56 0.43 -10.68 -9.33
N ASP A 57 0.12 -10.82 -10.62
CA ASP A 57 0.03 -12.13 -11.26
C ASP A 57 1.40 -12.77 -11.43
N THR A 58 1.41 -14.06 -11.79
CA THR A 58 2.63 -14.72 -12.27
C THR A 58 3.07 -14.09 -13.59
N PRO A 59 4.29 -13.54 -13.70
CA PRO A 59 4.76 -12.97 -14.95
C PRO A 59 4.96 -14.05 -15.99
N VAL A 60 4.60 -13.74 -17.24
CA VAL A 60 4.90 -14.59 -18.40
C VAL A 60 6.21 -14.10 -19.00
N VAL A 61 7.23 -14.95 -19.04
CA VAL A 61 8.56 -14.57 -19.55
C VAL A 61 8.90 -15.38 -20.80
N THR A 62 9.26 -14.66 -21.86
CA THR A 62 9.84 -15.24 -23.08
C THR A 62 11.34 -14.92 -23.11
N GLY A 63 12.15 -15.93 -22.82
CA GLY A 63 13.62 -15.84 -22.80
C GLY A 63 14.22 -16.45 -21.55
N ALA A 64 15.52 -16.23 -21.33
CA ALA A 64 16.28 -16.87 -20.26
C ALA A 64 16.36 -15.97 -19.00
N LEU A 65 15.21 -15.56 -18.49
CA LEU A 65 15.08 -14.85 -17.21
C LEU A 65 13.99 -15.54 -16.38
N ASP A 66 14.28 -15.79 -15.10
CA ASP A 66 13.39 -16.51 -14.21
C ASP A 66 12.13 -15.66 -13.89
N PRO A 67 10.90 -16.18 -14.10
CA PRO A 67 9.67 -15.50 -13.73
C PRO A 67 9.62 -15.03 -12.27
N ASP A 68 10.19 -15.78 -11.32
CA ASP A 68 10.19 -15.39 -9.90
C ASP A 68 11.12 -14.21 -9.61
N ILE A 69 12.20 -14.08 -10.37
CA ILE A 69 13.05 -12.89 -10.33
C ILE A 69 12.27 -11.68 -10.83
N VAL A 70 11.55 -11.83 -11.95
CA VAL A 70 10.73 -10.76 -12.52
C VAL A 70 9.65 -10.32 -11.53
N ARG A 71 8.96 -11.29 -10.93
CA ARG A 71 7.94 -11.06 -9.91
C ARG A 71 8.52 -10.33 -8.68
N ARG A 72 9.67 -10.77 -8.17
CA ARG A 72 10.32 -10.15 -7.00
C ARG A 72 10.68 -8.69 -7.26
N ILE A 73 11.19 -8.37 -8.45
CA ILE A 73 11.52 -6.99 -8.83
C ILE A 73 10.25 -6.16 -8.95
N ALA A 74 9.22 -6.68 -9.61
CA ALA A 74 7.93 -5.97 -9.72
C ALA A 74 7.33 -5.70 -8.33
N HIS A 75 7.40 -6.65 -7.39
CA HIS A 75 7.00 -6.43 -5.99
C HIS A 75 7.85 -5.37 -5.29
N ALA A 76 9.17 -5.38 -5.48
CA ALA A 76 10.06 -4.37 -4.88
C ALA A 76 9.73 -2.95 -5.35
N HIS A 77 9.13 -2.81 -6.53
CA HIS A 77 8.68 -1.55 -7.11
C HIS A 77 7.16 -1.29 -6.96
N VAL A 78 6.44 -2.06 -6.13
CA VAL A 78 4.99 -1.91 -5.97
C VAL A 78 4.58 -0.51 -5.49
N ALA A 79 5.45 0.19 -4.75
CA ALA A 79 5.19 1.57 -4.34
C ALA A 79 5.06 2.54 -5.52
N GLU A 80 5.80 2.33 -6.62
CA GLU A 80 5.66 3.12 -7.84
C GLU A 80 4.32 2.85 -8.53
N VAL A 81 3.91 1.57 -8.57
CA VAL A 81 2.60 1.15 -9.10
C VAL A 81 1.47 1.77 -8.28
N ARG A 82 1.57 1.71 -6.95
CA ARG A 82 0.62 2.33 -6.02
C ARG A 82 0.51 3.84 -6.23
N SER A 83 1.64 4.52 -6.40
CA SER A 83 1.62 5.96 -6.67
C SER A 83 0.87 6.30 -7.95
N CYS A 84 1.04 5.52 -9.01
CA CYS A 84 0.29 5.70 -10.26
C CYS A 84 -1.20 5.44 -10.07
N TYR A 85 -1.56 4.43 -9.30
CA TYR A 85 -2.95 4.08 -9.05
C TYR A 85 -3.67 5.10 -8.16
N ARG A 86 -3.03 5.59 -7.08
CA ARG A 86 -3.56 6.68 -6.24
C ARG A 86 -3.90 7.93 -7.05
N ALA A 87 -3.06 8.29 -8.02
CA ALA A 87 -3.34 9.41 -8.90
C ALA A 87 -4.64 9.20 -9.72
N GLY A 88 -4.96 7.96 -10.08
CA GLY A 88 -6.26 7.58 -10.66
C GLY A 88 -7.40 7.69 -9.64
N LEU A 89 -7.21 7.18 -8.42
CA LEU A 89 -8.19 7.23 -7.33
C LEU A 89 -8.59 8.66 -6.94
N THR A 90 -7.70 9.64 -7.09
CA THR A 90 -8.06 11.06 -6.87
C THR A 90 -9.14 11.57 -7.83
N LYS A 91 -9.30 10.94 -9.00
CA LYS A 91 -10.31 11.31 -10.01
C LYS A 91 -11.53 10.40 -9.94
N ASP A 92 -11.31 9.12 -9.69
CA ASP A 92 -12.34 8.09 -9.61
C ASP A 92 -12.05 7.18 -8.40
N PRO A 93 -12.67 7.45 -7.24
CA PRO A 93 -12.46 6.68 -6.01
C PRO A 93 -12.84 5.20 -6.14
N GLU A 94 -13.68 4.84 -7.10
CA GLU A 94 -14.13 3.47 -7.36
C GLU A 94 -13.32 2.79 -8.48
N LEU A 95 -12.26 3.45 -8.97
CA LEU A 95 -11.41 2.91 -10.03
C LEU A 95 -10.84 1.57 -9.59
N ALA A 96 -11.16 0.51 -10.32
CA ALA A 96 -10.61 -0.82 -10.10
C ALA A 96 -10.44 -1.54 -11.44
N GLY A 97 -9.61 -2.58 -11.46
CA GLY A 97 -9.44 -3.44 -12.62
C GLY A 97 -8.01 -3.91 -12.83
N ARG A 98 -7.76 -4.41 -14.02
CA ARG A 98 -6.52 -5.08 -14.42
C ARG A 98 -5.70 -4.21 -15.35
N VAL A 99 -4.38 -4.26 -15.19
CA VAL A 99 -3.44 -3.70 -16.15
C VAL A 99 -2.29 -4.65 -16.39
N GLU A 100 -2.03 -4.93 -17.67
CA GLU A 100 -0.91 -5.74 -18.12
C GLU A 100 0.13 -4.88 -18.82
N ILE A 101 1.38 -5.03 -18.39
CA ILE A 101 2.54 -4.30 -18.89
C ILE A 101 3.50 -5.28 -19.55
N GLU A 102 3.79 -5.05 -20.83
CA GLU A 102 4.84 -5.77 -21.55
C GLU A 102 6.16 -4.98 -21.44
N LEU A 103 7.20 -5.67 -20.99
CA LEU A 103 8.56 -5.18 -20.89
C LEU A 103 9.46 -5.83 -21.93
N SER A 104 10.33 -5.03 -22.52
CA SER A 104 11.50 -5.49 -23.28
C SER A 104 12.74 -5.23 -22.46
N ILE A 105 13.46 -6.29 -22.08
CA ILE A 105 14.64 -6.24 -21.22
C ILE A 105 15.85 -6.62 -22.06
N SER A 106 16.86 -5.77 -22.08
CA SER A 106 18.12 -6.02 -22.81
C SER A 106 18.97 -7.11 -22.14
N ALA A 107 19.97 -7.60 -22.88
CA ALA A 107 21.03 -8.49 -22.38
C ALA A 107 21.74 -7.98 -21.11
N THR A 108 21.72 -6.67 -20.87
CA THR A 108 22.34 -6.05 -19.68
C THR A 108 21.42 -6.03 -18.46
N GLY A 109 20.15 -6.43 -18.60
CA GLY A 109 19.12 -6.33 -17.57
C GLY A 109 18.42 -4.97 -17.51
N SER A 110 18.77 -4.01 -18.36
CA SER A 110 18.06 -2.73 -18.47
C SER A 110 16.79 -2.88 -19.31
N VAL A 111 15.68 -2.29 -18.86
CA VAL A 111 14.43 -2.18 -19.63
C VAL A 111 14.61 -1.20 -20.78
N THR A 112 14.45 -1.66 -22.01
CA THR A 112 14.54 -0.85 -23.24
C THR A 112 13.18 -0.41 -23.76
N GLY A 113 12.13 -1.18 -23.46
CA GLY A 113 10.75 -0.88 -23.81
C GLY A 113 9.78 -1.25 -22.69
N SER A 114 8.74 -0.45 -22.53
CA SER A 114 7.62 -0.73 -21.62
C SER A 114 6.35 -0.14 -22.22
N LYS A 115 5.30 -0.96 -22.32
CA LYS A 115 4.00 -0.56 -22.88
C LYS A 115 2.88 -1.30 -22.14
N VAL A 116 1.68 -0.70 -22.15
CA VAL A 116 0.46 -1.41 -21.73
C VAL A 116 0.07 -2.36 -22.86
N SER A 117 0.02 -3.67 -22.58
CA SER A 117 -0.46 -4.68 -23.52
C SER A 117 -1.98 -4.81 -23.47
N GLU A 118 -2.54 -4.79 -22.26
CA GLU A 118 -3.97 -4.89 -22.01
C GLU A 118 -4.36 -4.11 -20.75
N THR A 119 -5.56 -3.55 -20.71
CA THR A 119 -6.10 -2.98 -19.48
C THR A 119 -7.63 -2.95 -19.48
N THR A 120 -8.22 -3.19 -18.32
CA THR A 120 -9.66 -3.00 -18.07
C THR A 120 -9.94 -1.72 -17.29
N LEU A 121 -8.91 -0.94 -16.94
CA LEU A 121 -9.06 0.33 -16.25
C LEU A 121 -9.73 1.36 -17.16
N THR A 122 -10.67 2.09 -16.58
CA THR A 122 -11.32 3.23 -17.24
C THR A 122 -10.33 4.38 -17.47
N ASP A 123 -9.43 4.64 -16.52
CA ASP A 123 -8.35 5.63 -16.66
C ASP A 123 -7.05 5.02 -17.23
N GLN A 124 -6.83 5.20 -18.54
CA GLN A 124 -5.61 4.77 -19.23
C GLN A 124 -4.33 5.49 -18.77
N PHE A 125 -4.43 6.64 -18.09
CA PHE A 125 -3.26 7.34 -17.57
C PHE A 125 -2.57 6.54 -16.47
N VAL A 126 -3.31 5.73 -15.70
CA VAL A 126 -2.73 4.85 -14.67
C VAL A 126 -1.80 3.83 -15.31
N GLY A 127 -2.25 3.10 -16.33
CA GLY A 127 -1.42 2.13 -17.03
C GLY A 127 -0.18 2.75 -17.69
N LYS A 128 -0.34 3.93 -18.30
CA LYS A 128 0.80 4.68 -18.89
C LYS A 128 1.80 5.15 -17.84
N CYS A 129 1.33 5.56 -16.66
CA CYS A 129 2.18 5.91 -15.53
C CYS A 129 2.99 4.70 -15.07
N ILE A 130 2.35 3.53 -14.93
CA ILE A 130 3.01 2.28 -14.52
C ILE A 130 4.06 1.87 -15.55
N ALA A 131 3.74 1.87 -16.85
CA ALA A 131 4.70 1.58 -17.91
C ALA A 131 5.91 2.53 -17.88
N LYS A 132 5.68 3.81 -17.63
CA LYS A 132 6.75 4.81 -17.51
C LYS A 132 7.65 4.54 -16.29
N ALA A 133 7.06 4.16 -15.15
CA ALA A 133 7.81 3.76 -13.97
C ALA A 133 8.66 2.50 -14.26
N ALA A 134 8.05 1.48 -14.85
CA ALA A 134 8.69 0.20 -15.16
C ALA A 134 9.88 0.30 -16.12
N LYS A 135 9.89 1.31 -16.99
CA LYS A 135 11.04 1.60 -17.87
C LYS A 135 12.34 1.91 -17.09
N ARG A 136 12.24 2.30 -15.81
CA ARG A 136 13.40 2.62 -14.95
C ARG A 136 13.89 1.43 -14.14
N TRP A 137 13.12 0.34 -14.09
CA TRP A 137 13.47 -0.85 -13.31
C TRP A 137 14.72 -1.52 -13.87
N LYS A 138 15.45 -2.21 -12.99
CA LYS A 138 16.67 -2.93 -13.32
C LYS A 138 16.50 -4.40 -12.97
N PHE A 139 16.76 -5.24 -13.95
CA PHE A 139 16.77 -6.69 -13.83
C PHE A 139 18.20 -7.21 -13.80
N PRO A 140 18.45 -8.39 -13.22
CA PRO A 140 19.70 -9.08 -13.45
C PRO A 140 19.85 -9.45 -14.92
N LYS A 141 21.10 -9.70 -15.33
CA LYS A 141 21.39 -10.14 -16.69
C LYS A 141 20.72 -11.49 -16.95
N PRO A 142 19.98 -11.65 -18.06
CA PRO A 142 19.47 -12.95 -18.50
C PRO A 142 20.60 -13.95 -18.66
N SER A 143 20.35 -15.23 -18.32
CA SER A 143 21.42 -16.24 -18.23
C SER A 143 22.09 -16.55 -19.57
N ASN A 144 21.38 -16.36 -20.69
CA ASN A 144 21.91 -16.52 -22.05
C ASN A 144 22.47 -15.23 -22.65
N GLY A 145 22.45 -14.11 -21.94
CA GLY A 145 22.93 -12.81 -22.43
C GLY A 145 22.13 -12.25 -23.61
N LEU A 146 20.89 -12.71 -23.84
CA LEU A 146 20.01 -12.21 -24.89
C LEU A 146 18.90 -11.33 -24.29
N ALA A 147 18.27 -10.52 -25.13
CA ALA A 147 17.10 -9.76 -24.74
C ALA A 147 15.92 -10.69 -24.43
N VAL A 148 15.11 -10.32 -23.45
CA VAL A 148 13.94 -11.08 -23.00
C VAL A 148 12.69 -10.18 -23.01
N ARG A 149 11.52 -10.79 -23.18
CA ARG A 149 10.23 -10.13 -23.01
C ARG A 149 9.53 -10.68 -21.78
N ALA A 150 8.93 -9.80 -20.98
CA ALA A 150 8.16 -10.18 -19.82
C ALA A 150 6.82 -9.45 -19.82
N SER A 151 5.73 -10.16 -19.53
CA SER A 151 4.41 -9.60 -19.30
C SER A 151 4.09 -9.67 -17.81
N LEU A 152 3.64 -8.55 -17.26
CA LEU A 152 3.33 -8.35 -15.85
C LEU A 152 1.90 -7.84 -15.72
N ALA A 153 1.05 -8.57 -15.03
CA ALA A 153 -0.30 -8.11 -14.74
C ALA A 153 -0.46 -7.72 -13.28
N HIS A 154 -1.17 -6.62 -13.09
CA HIS A 154 -1.53 -6.07 -11.79
C HIS A 154 -3.05 -5.96 -11.71
N GLU A 155 -3.62 -6.55 -10.66
CA GLU A 155 -5.01 -6.30 -10.26
C GLU A 155 -5.00 -5.16 -9.24
N LEU A 156 -5.75 -4.10 -9.55
CA LEU A 156 -5.84 -2.86 -8.78
C LEU A 156 -7.24 -2.74 -8.20
N GLY A 157 -7.35 -2.60 -6.87
CA GLY A 157 -8.65 -2.37 -6.22
C GLY A 157 -9.60 -3.58 -6.23
N SER A 158 -9.11 -4.77 -6.59
CA SER A 158 -9.89 -6.00 -6.46
C SER A 158 -9.89 -6.48 -5.01
N ASP A 159 -10.85 -6.00 -4.22
CA ASP A 159 -11.16 -6.56 -2.89
C ASP A 159 -12.24 -7.65 -3.03
N ARG A 160 -11.84 -8.78 -3.62
CA ARG A 160 -12.61 -10.04 -3.58
C ARG A 160 -11.70 -11.22 -3.27
#